data_AF-A0A831WT58-F1
#
_entry.id   AF-A0A831WT58-F1
#
_cell.length_a   1.000
_cell.length_b   1.000
_cell.length_c   1.000
_cell.angle_alpha   90.00
_cell.angle_beta   90.00
_cell.angle_gamma   90.00
#
_symmetry.space_group_name_H-M   'P 1'
#
loop_
_entity.id
_entity.type
_entity.pdbx_description
1 polymer ?
#
loop_
_entity_poly.entity_id
_entity_poly.type
_entity_poly.pdbx_seq_one_letter_code
_entity_poly.pdbx_strand_id
1 'polypeptide(L)'
;MLNRFRGKSTLINALLGAELLPTAVVPLTSVVTILGFGPAPAATVEFTDGRETTIEPAHLADFITERGNPNNEKGVAQVYVSFPADLLRDGVRLIDTPGVGSVYKSNTEITYLFLPQADAAIFLISADQPISQDELDFLHEARRYAAKFLFVQNKIDYLNEAERRESLEFSREIISKSIGLANVEIYQLSAKQALQA
;
A
#
# COMPACT_ATOMS: atom_id res chain seq x y z
N MET A 1 1.95 1.78 -2.56
CA MET A 1 2.46 1.52 -1.19
C MET A 1 2.96 0.10 -1.12
N LEU A 2 4.08 -0.15 -0.45
CA LEU A 2 4.79 -1.43 -0.53
C LEU A 2 4.63 -2.25 0.77
N ASN A 3 4.62 -3.60 0.67
CA ASN A 3 4.64 -4.61 1.75
C ASN A 3 3.31 -5.29 2.15
N ARG A 4 3.42 -6.48 2.76
CA ARG A 4 2.29 -7.36 3.13
C ARG A 4 1.91 -7.17 4.60
N PHE A 5 0.60 -7.15 4.92
CA PHE A 5 0.07 -7.08 6.30
C PHE A 5 0.49 -5.89 7.17
N ARG A 6 1.00 -4.81 6.57
CA ARG A 6 1.41 -3.60 7.30
C ARG A 6 0.31 -2.53 7.42
N GLY A 7 -0.90 -2.81 6.92
CA GLY A 7 -2.05 -1.89 6.98
C GLY A 7 -2.04 -0.81 5.88
N LYS A 8 -1.61 -1.15 4.66
CA LYS A 8 -1.53 -0.22 3.52
C LYS A 8 -2.88 0.42 3.18
N SER A 9 -3.89 -0.41 2.95
CA SER A 9 -5.24 0.07 2.61
C SER A 9 -5.84 0.89 3.77
N THR A 10 -5.54 0.55 5.03
CA THR A 10 -5.91 1.36 6.19
C THR A 10 -5.21 2.72 6.20
N LEU A 11 -3.92 2.78 5.84
CA LEU A 11 -3.19 4.04 5.71
C LEU A 11 -3.75 4.90 4.57
N ILE A 12 -4.08 4.30 3.42
CA ILE A 12 -4.71 5.02 2.30
C ILE A 12 -6.07 5.58 2.75
N ASN A 13 -6.92 4.77 3.38
CA ASN A 13 -8.20 5.23 3.91
C ASN A 13 -8.03 6.40 4.90
N ALA A 14 -7.05 6.32 5.80
CA ALA A 14 -6.73 7.40 6.74
C ALA A 14 -6.27 8.68 6.02
N LEU A 15 -5.43 8.56 4.99
CA LEU A 15 -4.99 9.69 4.17
C LEU A 15 -6.13 10.33 3.38
N LEU A 16 -7.15 9.55 2.99
CA LEU A 16 -8.34 10.03 2.29
C LEU A 16 -9.44 10.52 3.24
N GLY A 17 -9.34 10.24 4.54
CA GLY A 17 -10.39 10.51 5.52
C GLY A 17 -11.67 9.69 5.29
N ALA A 18 -11.57 8.52 4.65
CA ALA A 18 -12.74 7.69 4.30
C ALA A 18 -12.41 6.20 4.20
N GLU A 19 -13.37 5.34 4.60
CA GLU A 19 -13.28 3.88 4.45
C GLU A 19 -13.64 3.44 3.02
N LEU A 20 -12.72 3.69 2.09
CA LEU A 20 -12.93 3.41 0.66
C LEU A 20 -12.39 2.04 0.25
N LEU A 21 -11.15 1.73 0.62
CA LEU A 21 -10.52 0.47 0.32
C LEU A 21 -10.86 -0.58 1.39
N PRO A 22 -11.04 -1.85 1.01
CA PRO A 22 -11.34 -2.91 1.96
C PRO A 22 -10.13 -3.19 2.87
N THR A 23 -10.36 -3.25 4.18
CA THR A 23 -9.33 -3.49 5.21
C THR A 23 -9.70 -4.72 6.04
N ALA A 24 -9.03 -5.87 5.85
CA ALA A 24 -9.22 -7.05 6.68
C ALA A 24 -7.91 -7.81 6.90
N VAL A 25 -7.97 -8.73 7.88
CA VAL A 25 -6.83 -9.47 8.43
C VAL A 25 -6.31 -10.57 7.49
N VAL A 26 -7.19 -11.10 6.62
CA VAL A 26 -6.84 -12.07 5.56
C VAL A 26 -6.43 -11.26 4.32
N PRO A 27 -5.33 -11.56 3.60
CA PRO A 27 -4.73 -10.62 2.65
C PRO A 27 -5.71 -10.19 1.54
N LEU A 28 -5.89 -8.88 1.36
CA LEU A 28 -7.01 -8.29 0.62
C LEU A 28 -6.68 -7.50 -0.66
N THR A 29 -5.43 -7.48 -1.13
CA THR A 29 -5.11 -6.79 -2.39
C THR A 29 -4.40 -7.74 -3.33
N SER A 30 -5.15 -8.34 -4.26
CA SER A 30 -4.64 -9.15 -5.37
C SER A 30 -4.50 -8.34 -6.66
N VAL A 31 -5.15 -7.18 -6.73
CA VAL A 31 -5.23 -6.32 -7.90
C VAL A 31 -4.71 -4.92 -7.57
N VAL A 32 -3.94 -4.33 -8.49
CA VAL A 32 -3.49 -2.94 -8.32
C VAL A 32 -4.68 -2.00 -8.40
N THR A 33 -4.78 -1.11 -7.41
CA THR A 33 -5.84 -0.12 -7.31
C THR A 33 -5.23 1.28 -7.36
N ILE A 34 -5.65 2.08 -8.33
CA ILE A 34 -5.14 3.42 -8.59
C ILE A 34 -6.23 4.42 -8.20
N LEU A 35 -5.95 5.23 -7.20
CA LEU A 35 -6.87 6.24 -6.68
C LEU A 35 -6.46 7.61 -7.21
N GLY A 36 -7.41 8.34 -7.78
CA GLY A 36 -7.22 9.69 -8.29
C GLY A 36 -8.44 10.58 -7.99
N PHE A 37 -8.29 11.87 -8.25
CA PHE A 37 -9.39 12.80 -8.03
C PHE A 37 -10.55 12.56 -8.98
N GLY A 38 -11.77 12.61 -8.45
CA GLY A 38 -12.98 12.79 -9.22
C GLY A 38 -14.06 13.49 -8.40
N PRO A 39 -15.05 14.12 -9.05
CA PRO A 39 -16.08 14.92 -8.39
C PRO A 39 -17.04 14.06 -7.54
N ALA A 40 -17.10 12.76 -7.80
CA ALA A 40 -17.91 11.80 -7.06
C ALA A 40 -17.15 10.47 -6.91
N PRO A 41 -17.43 9.70 -5.83
CA PRO A 41 -16.92 8.34 -5.68
C PRO A 41 -17.39 7.42 -6.82
N ALA A 42 -16.46 6.83 -7.55
CA ALA A 42 -16.74 5.82 -8.58
C ALA A 42 -15.53 4.91 -8.73
N ALA A 43 -15.73 3.72 -9.28
CA ALA A 43 -14.63 2.84 -9.64
C ALA A 43 -14.83 2.21 -11.02
N THR A 44 -13.74 2.07 -11.76
CA THR A 44 -13.68 1.39 -13.06
C THR A 44 -12.77 0.19 -12.94
N VAL A 45 -13.30 -0.98 -13.22
CA VAL A 45 -12.56 -2.25 -13.26
C VAL A 45 -12.16 -2.51 -14.70
N GLU A 46 -10.87 -2.64 -14.93
CA GLU A 46 -10.29 -3.06 -16.21
C GLU A 46 -9.93 -4.54 -16.14
N PHE A 47 -10.35 -5.31 -17.14
CA PHE A 47 -10.08 -6.74 -17.25
C PHE A 47 -8.90 -7.01 -18.19
N THR A 48 -8.25 -8.16 -18.04
CA THR A 48 -7.10 -8.57 -18.85
C THR A 48 -7.43 -8.79 -20.33
N ASP A 49 -8.71 -8.93 -20.67
CA ASP A 49 -9.21 -9.02 -22.04
C ASP A 49 -9.57 -7.65 -22.65
N GLY A 50 -9.29 -6.55 -21.92
CA GLY A 50 -9.56 -5.18 -22.35
C GLY A 50 -11.00 -4.71 -22.13
N ARG A 51 -11.88 -5.54 -21.55
CA ARG A 51 -13.20 -5.05 -21.10
C ARG A 51 -13.03 -4.10 -19.93
N GLU A 52 -13.97 -3.16 -19.81
CA GLU A 52 -14.09 -2.27 -18.66
C GLU A 52 -15.52 -2.31 -18.11
N THR A 53 -15.66 -2.17 -16.79
CA THR A 53 -16.96 -1.96 -16.16
C THR A 53 -16.86 -0.91 -15.07
N THR A 54 -17.86 -0.03 -14.99
CA THR A 54 -17.98 0.91 -13.88
C THR A 54 -18.79 0.26 -12.76
N ILE A 55 -18.35 0.42 -11.52
CA ILE A 55 -18.98 -0.10 -10.32
C ILE A 55 -19.07 1.00 -9.25
N GLU A 56 -19.98 0.84 -8.31
CA GLU A 56 -19.95 1.64 -7.09
C GLU A 56 -18.77 1.18 -6.21
N PRO A 57 -18.08 2.09 -5.50
CA PRO A 57 -16.95 1.73 -4.65
C PRO A 57 -17.26 0.67 -3.58
N ALA A 58 -18.52 0.56 -3.15
CA ALA A 58 -18.98 -0.48 -2.23
C ALA A 58 -18.72 -1.91 -2.74
N HIS A 59 -18.61 -2.09 -4.06
CA HIS A 59 -18.33 -3.38 -4.70
C HIS A 59 -16.84 -3.64 -4.94
N LEU A 60 -15.92 -2.73 -4.55
CA LEU A 60 -14.48 -2.93 -4.75
C LEU A 60 -14.00 -4.26 -4.18
N ALA A 61 -14.51 -4.64 -3.01
CA ALA A 61 -14.15 -5.87 -2.33
C ALA A 61 -14.37 -7.13 -3.20
N ASP A 62 -15.36 -7.09 -4.10
CA ASP A 62 -15.68 -8.19 -5.01
C ASP A 62 -14.61 -8.39 -6.08
N PHE A 63 -13.77 -7.40 -6.37
CA PHE A 63 -12.81 -7.44 -7.47
C PHE A 63 -11.35 -7.47 -7.02
N ILE A 64 -11.02 -6.74 -5.95
CA ILE A 64 -9.60 -6.52 -5.59
C ILE A 64 -9.11 -7.40 -4.44
N THR A 65 -10.02 -8.12 -3.77
CA THR A 65 -9.68 -8.96 -2.60
C THR A 65 -9.63 -10.44 -2.94
N GLU A 66 -8.79 -11.19 -2.22
CA GLU A 66 -8.71 -12.65 -2.38
C GLU A 66 -10.04 -13.35 -2.08
N ARG A 67 -10.87 -12.78 -1.19
CA ARG A 67 -12.19 -13.35 -0.87
C ARG A 67 -13.20 -13.12 -2.00
N GLY A 68 -13.20 -11.92 -2.60
CA GLY A 68 -14.14 -11.55 -3.66
C GLY A 68 -13.73 -12.04 -5.04
N ASN A 69 -12.43 -12.20 -5.26
CA ASN A 69 -11.80 -12.59 -6.51
C ASN A 69 -10.57 -13.48 -6.25
N PRO A 70 -10.78 -14.73 -5.79
CA PRO A 70 -9.70 -15.64 -5.44
C PRO A 70 -8.80 -15.90 -6.64
N ASN A 71 -7.49 -15.88 -6.42
CA ASN A 71 -6.46 -16.05 -7.46
C ASN A 71 -6.67 -15.18 -8.72
N ASN A 72 -7.40 -14.07 -8.60
CA ASN A 72 -7.82 -13.23 -9.73
C ASN A 72 -8.60 -13.99 -10.83
N GLU A 73 -9.47 -14.94 -10.48
CA GLU A 73 -10.32 -15.71 -11.42
C GLU A 73 -11.19 -14.84 -12.34
N LYS A 74 -11.57 -13.64 -11.90
CA LYS A 74 -12.32 -12.66 -12.70
C LYS A 74 -11.49 -12.00 -13.80
N GLY A 75 -10.18 -12.24 -13.83
CA GLY A 75 -9.27 -11.68 -14.83
C GLY A 75 -9.17 -10.16 -14.75
N VAL A 76 -9.10 -9.60 -13.54
CA VAL A 76 -8.97 -8.15 -13.36
C VAL A 76 -7.52 -7.73 -13.58
N ALA A 77 -7.29 -6.78 -14.49
CA ALA A 77 -5.97 -6.21 -14.73
C ALA A 77 -5.63 -5.16 -13.66
N GLN A 78 -6.53 -4.19 -13.46
CA GLN A 78 -6.39 -3.12 -12.48
C GLN A 78 -7.74 -2.45 -12.20
N VAL A 79 -7.80 -1.65 -11.13
CA VAL A 79 -8.97 -0.85 -10.79
C VAL A 79 -8.59 0.60 -10.63
N TYR A 80 -9.35 1.49 -11.26
CA TYR A 80 -9.27 2.94 -11.08
C TYR A 80 -10.38 3.40 -10.15
N VAL A 81 -10.06 4.16 -9.11
CA VAL A 81 -11.02 4.72 -8.18
C VAL A 81 -10.94 6.24 -8.22
N SER A 82 -12.05 6.89 -8.49
CA SER A 82 -12.17 8.34 -8.40
C SER A 82 -12.78 8.73 -7.06
N PHE A 83 -12.16 9.66 -6.33
CA PHE A 83 -12.64 10.08 -5.01
C PHE A 83 -12.39 11.58 -4.77
N PRO A 84 -13.33 12.34 -4.17
CA PRO A 84 -13.21 13.77 -3.96
C PRO A 84 -12.37 14.12 -2.71
N ALA A 85 -11.12 13.64 -2.64
CA ALA A 85 -10.20 14.01 -1.56
C ALA A 85 -9.25 15.14 -2.00
N ASP A 86 -9.01 16.10 -1.11
CA ASP A 86 -8.09 17.22 -1.35
C ASP A 86 -6.66 16.74 -1.65
N LEU A 87 -6.22 15.65 -1.00
CA LEU A 87 -4.93 15.02 -1.27
C LEU A 87 -4.76 14.56 -2.73
N LEU A 88 -5.85 14.18 -3.39
CA LEU A 88 -5.82 13.68 -4.77
C LEU A 88 -5.93 14.82 -5.80
N ARG A 89 -6.20 16.06 -5.35
CA ARG A 89 -6.26 17.22 -6.25
C ARG A 89 -4.91 17.46 -6.91
N ASP A 90 -4.94 18.28 -7.96
CA ASP A 90 -3.75 18.69 -8.70
C ASP A 90 -2.95 17.54 -9.33
N GLY A 91 -3.63 16.41 -9.58
CA GLY A 91 -3.08 15.27 -10.33
C GLY A 91 -2.38 14.20 -9.48
N VAL A 92 -2.43 14.31 -8.16
CA VAL A 92 -1.87 13.27 -7.26
C VAL A 92 -2.66 11.97 -7.42
N ARG A 93 -1.92 10.85 -7.55
CA ARG A 93 -2.48 9.51 -7.59
C ARG A 93 -1.87 8.64 -6.51
N LEU A 94 -2.70 7.92 -5.77
CA LEU A 94 -2.25 6.90 -4.83
C LEU A 94 -2.40 5.52 -5.47
N ILE A 95 -1.34 4.73 -5.45
CA ILE A 95 -1.35 3.37 -6.01
C ILE A 95 -1.25 2.39 -4.85
N ASP A 96 -2.34 1.65 -4.59
CA ASP A 96 -2.31 0.47 -3.72
C ASP A 96 -1.88 -0.73 -4.55
N THR A 97 -0.76 -1.34 -4.16
CA THR A 97 -0.24 -2.52 -4.84
C THR A 97 -0.43 -3.76 -3.97
N PRO A 98 -0.60 -4.95 -4.58
CA PRO A 98 -0.46 -6.21 -3.87
C PRO A 98 0.81 -6.24 -3.01
N GLY A 99 0.73 -6.90 -1.85
CA GLY A 99 1.89 -7.02 -0.96
C GLY A 99 3.00 -7.86 -1.59
N VAL A 100 4.24 -7.40 -1.48
CA VAL A 100 5.45 -8.19 -1.82
C VAL A 100 5.66 -9.31 -0.79
N GLY A 101 6.27 -10.43 -1.20
CA GLY A 101 6.42 -11.61 -0.34
C GLY A 101 5.10 -12.36 -0.10
N SER A 102 4.15 -12.27 -1.02
CA SER A 102 2.98 -13.17 -1.03
C SER A 102 3.39 -14.57 -1.53
N VAL A 103 2.55 -15.58 -1.28
CA VAL A 103 2.74 -16.93 -1.84
C VAL A 103 2.73 -16.90 -3.39
N TYR A 104 2.18 -15.84 -3.97
CA TYR A 104 2.01 -15.65 -5.40
C TYR A 104 3.11 -14.73 -5.96
N LYS A 105 4.11 -15.32 -6.63
CA LYS A 105 5.22 -14.58 -7.27
C LYS A 105 4.74 -13.45 -8.20
N SER A 106 3.59 -13.64 -8.85
CA SER A 106 2.95 -12.64 -9.72
C SER A 106 2.69 -11.30 -9.03
N ASN A 107 2.41 -11.27 -7.72
CA ASN A 107 2.13 -10.02 -7.01
C ASN A 107 3.35 -9.11 -6.91
N THR A 108 4.53 -9.72 -6.72
CA THR A 108 5.80 -9.00 -6.66
C THR A 108 6.14 -8.43 -8.04
N GLU A 109 5.94 -9.19 -9.12
CA GLU A 109 6.16 -8.74 -10.51
C GLU A 109 5.27 -7.55 -10.87
N ILE A 110 3.97 -7.61 -10.53
CA ILE A 110 3.04 -6.50 -10.74
C ILE A 110 3.53 -5.25 -10.00
N THR A 111 3.98 -5.37 -8.76
CA THR A 111 4.49 -4.22 -8.00
C THR A 111 5.69 -3.56 -8.70
N TYR A 112 6.61 -4.34 -9.27
CA TYR A 112 7.74 -3.81 -10.03
C TYR A 112 7.33 -3.06 -11.30
N LEU A 113 6.20 -3.38 -11.93
CA LEU A 113 5.72 -2.64 -13.12
C LEU A 113 5.29 -1.21 -12.80
N PHE A 114 4.88 -0.94 -11.56
CA PHE A 114 4.44 0.39 -11.13
C PHE A 114 5.55 1.25 -10.55
N LEU A 115 6.64 0.67 -10.05
CA LEU A 115 7.74 1.43 -9.44
C LEU A 115 8.39 2.46 -10.40
N PRO A 116 8.68 2.15 -11.68
CA PRO A 116 9.26 3.13 -12.60
C PRO A 116 8.33 4.32 -12.91
N GLN A 117 7.03 4.16 -12.65
CA GLN A 117 6.02 5.19 -12.92
C GLN A 117 5.76 6.08 -11.69
N ALA A 118 6.35 5.75 -10.54
CA ALA A 118 6.09 6.44 -9.28
C ALA A 118 7.13 7.55 -9.01
N ASP A 119 6.64 8.77 -8.76
CA ASP A 119 7.49 9.89 -8.32
C ASP A 119 8.07 9.66 -6.90
N ALA A 120 7.31 8.96 -6.06
CA ALA A 120 7.71 8.55 -4.72
C ALA A 120 7.04 7.24 -4.32
N ALA A 121 7.76 6.43 -3.53
CA ALA A 121 7.27 5.19 -2.98
C ALA A 121 7.19 5.27 -1.45
N ILE A 122 6.03 4.89 -0.89
CA ILE A 122 5.88 4.69 0.56
C ILE A 122 6.13 3.22 0.89
N PHE A 123 7.18 2.98 1.67
CA PHE A 123 7.53 1.67 2.21
C PHE A 123 7.00 1.56 3.64
N LEU A 124 5.98 0.72 3.82
CA LEU A 124 5.27 0.59 5.08
C LEU A 124 5.86 -0.58 5.87
N ILE A 125 6.35 -0.35 7.08
CA ILE A 125 6.69 -1.37 8.06
C ILE A 125 5.68 -1.31 9.22
N SER A 126 5.63 -2.32 10.06
CA SER A 126 4.71 -2.33 11.20
C SER A 126 5.45 -2.58 12.50
N ALA A 127 5.05 -1.88 13.56
CA ALA A 127 5.67 -1.96 14.87
C ALA A 127 5.54 -3.34 15.54
N ASP A 128 4.52 -4.12 15.16
CA ASP A 128 4.16 -5.42 15.73
C ASP A 128 4.82 -6.63 15.04
N GLN A 129 5.52 -6.44 13.91
CA GLN A 129 6.20 -7.55 13.22
C GLN A 129 7.57 -7.11 12.69
N PRO A 130 8.61 -7.95 12.80
CA PRO A 130 9.93 -7.64 12.27
C PRO A 130 9.90 -7.48 10.74
N ILE A 131 10.85 -6.73 10.20
CA ILE A 131 11.04 -6.60 8.74
C ILE A 131 11.59 -7.94 8.22
N SER A 132 10.95 -8.54 7.22
CA SER A 132 11.40 -9.82 6.66
C SER A 132 12.56 -9.64 5.68
N GLN A 133 13.32 -10.71 5.42
CA GLN A 133 14.37 -10.68 4.40
C GLN A 133 13.82 -10.36 3.01
N ASP A 134 12.67 -10.94 2.64
CA ASP A 134 12.00 -10.65 1.36
C ASP A 134 11.62 -9.16 1.22
N GLU A 135 11.19 -8.51 2.32
CA GLU A 135 10.90 -7.07 2.34
C GLU A 135 12.18 -6.24 2.14
N LEU A 136 13.30 -6.64 2.75
CA LEU A 136 14.60 -5.97 2.59
C LEU A 136 15.17 -6.16 1.18
N ASP A 137 15.11 -7.37 0.63
CA ASP A 137 15.57 -7.68 -0.73
C ASP A 137 14.73 -6.90 -1.76
N PHE A 138 13.41 -6.87 -1.56
CA PHE A 138 12.52 -6.05 -2.39
C PHE A 138 12.87 -4.56 -2.28
N LEU A 139 13.11 -4.03 -1.08
CA LEU A 139 13.49 -2.62 -0.90
C LEU A 139 14.80 -2.29 -1.62
N HIS A 140 15.79 -3.19 -1.55
CA HIS A 140 17.07 -3.04 -2.22
C HIS A 140 16.91 -2.95 -3.75
N GLU A 141 16.07 -3.80 -4.34
CA GLU A 141 15.80 -3.78 -5.78
C GLU A 141 14.89 -2.62 -6.19
N ALA A 142 13.87 -2.31 -5.40
CA ALA A 142 12.93 -1.22 -5.66
C ALA A 142 13.62 0.15 -5.75
N ARG A 143 14.74 0.32 -5.03
CA ARG A 143 15.58 1.54 -5.06
C ARG A 143 16.11 1.87 -6.46
N ARG A 144 16.24 0.89 -7.34
CA ARG A 144 16.71 1.10 -8.72
C ARG A 144 15.67 1.80 -9.59
N TYR A 145 14.40 1.78 -9.18
CA TYR A 145 13.27 2.24 -9.98
C TYR A 145 12.65 3.52 -9.45
N ALA A 146 12.35 3.60 -8.15
CA ALA A 146 11.66 4.75 -7.59
C ALA A 146 12.65 5.88 -7.21
N ALA A 147 12.30 7.12 -7.60
CA ALA A 147 13.15 8.29 -7.39
C ALA A 147 13.30 8.67 -5.91
N LYS A 148 12.26 8.43 -5.10
CA LYS A 148 12.22 8.78 -3.67
C LYS A 148 11.51 7.71 -2.86
N PHE A 149 12.03 7.40 -1.67
CA PHE A 149 11.38 6.52 -0.69
C PHE A 149 11.01 7.30 0.57
N LEU A 150 9.79 7.07 1.05
CA LEU A 150 9.29 7.49 2.35
C LEU A 150 9.05 6.23 3.18
N PHE A 151 9.61 6.18 4.39
CA PHE A 151 9.45 5.05 5.28
C PHE A 151 8.41 5.38 6.35
N VAL A 152 7.45 4.50 6.54
CA VAL A 152 6.39 4.68 7.53
C VAL A 152 6.35 3.44 8.42
N GLN A 153 6.40 3.64 9.73
CA GLN A 153 6.18 2.58 10.71
C GLN A 153 4.76 2.72 11.29
N ASN A 154 3.89 1.81 10.86
CA ASN A 154 2.49 1.77 11.25
C ASN A 154 2.28 0.97 12.56
N LYS A 155 1.06 1.04 13.10
CA LYS A 155 0.60 0.31 14.29
C LYS A 155 1.36 0.64 15.58
N ILE A 156 1.81 1.88 15.74
CA ILE A 156 2.46 2.31 16.98
C ILE A 156 1.50 2.36 18.18
N ASP A 157 0.20 2.24 17.95
CA ASP A 157 -0.82 2.18 19.00
C ASP A 157 -0.69 0.96 19.91
N TYR A 158 0.03 -0.07 19.50
CA TYR A 158 0.37 -1.22 20.35
C TYR A 158 1.53 -0.95 21.32
N LEU A 159 2.27 0.14 21.10
CA LEU A 159 3.51 0.43 21.81
C LEU A 159 3.35 1.65 22.72
N ASN A 160 3.95 1.57 23.90
CA ASN A 160 4.20 2.73 24.76
C ASN A 160 5.36 3.60 24.21
N GLU A 161 5.61 4.76 24.84
CA GLU A 161 6.61 5.72 24.32
C GLU A 161 8.05 5.16 24.27
N ALA A 162 8.46 4.39 25.28
CA ALA A 162 9.79 3.79 25.31
C ALA A 162 9.94 2.73 24.21
N GLU A 163 8.94 1.86 24.08
CA GLU A 163 8.89 0.83 23.03
C GLU A 163 8.88 1.44 21.62
N ARG A 164 8.17 2.57 21.42
CA ARG A 164 8.16 3.29 20.14
C ARG A 164 9.56 3.77 19.77
N ARG A 165 10.32 4.31 20.72
CA ARG A 165 11.69 4.79 20.48
C ARG A 165 12.62 3.64 20.10
N GLU A 166 12.59 2.56 20.87
CA GLU A 166 13.39 1.36 20.62
C GLU A 166 13.06 0.74 19.25
N SER A 167 11.77 0.58 18.95
CA SER A 167 11.30 0.03 17.68
C SER A 167 11.70 0.90 16.46
N LEU A 168 11.68 2.22 16.63
CA LEU A 168 12.11 3.18 15.61
C LEU A 168 13.61 3.08 15.34
N GLU A 169 14.41 3.05 16.40
CA GLU A 169 15.87 2.94 16.32
C GLU A 169 16.28 1.63 15.64
N PHE A 170 15.68 0.51 16.05
CA PHE A 170 15.90 -0.80 15.44
C PHE A 170 15.53 -0.82 13.95
N SER A 171 14.34 -0.31 13.60
CA SER A 171 13.88 -0.26 12.21
C SER A 171 14.78 0.63 11.35
N ARG A 172 15.24 1.76 11.89
CA ARG A 172 16.16 2.67 11.22
C ARG A 172 17.49 1.98 10.95
N GLU A 173 18.06 1.30 11.94
CA GLU A 173 19.32 0.58 11.76
C GLU A 173 19.23 -0.48 10.66
N ILE A 174 18.17 -1.30 10.66
CA ILE A 174 17.96 -2.34 9.64
C ILE A 174 17.84 -1.72 8.25
N ILE A 175 16.95 -0.72 8.08
CA ILE A 175 16.70 -0.12 6.77
C ILE A 175 17.96 0.60 6.28
N SER A 176 18.61 1.41 7.12
CA SER A 176 19.86 2.10 6.79
C SER A 176 20.95 1.14 6.31
N LYS A 177 21.13 -0.01 6.98
CA LYS A 177 22.07 -1.05 6.55
C LYS A 177 21.67 -1.68 5.22
N SER A 178 20.38 -2.01 5.05
CA SER A 178 19.86 -2.65 3.84
C SER A 178 20.00 -1.76 2.60
N ILE A 179 19.70 -0.46 2.72
CA ILE A 179 19.75 0.45 1.57
C ILE A 179 21.04 1.26 1.48
N GLY A 180 21.97 1.11 2.42
CA GLY A 180 23.25 1.84 2.42
C GLY A 180 23.10 3.36 2.53
N LEU A 181 22.06 3.85 3.22
CA LEU A 181 21.84 5.29 3.47
C LEU A 181 22.05 5.58 4.95
N ALA A 182 22.88 6.59 5.25
CA ALA A 182 23.17 6.97 6.63
C ALA A 182 21.96 7.59 7.35
N ASN A 183 21.14 8.36 6.63
CA ASN A 183 20.00 9.08 7.19
C ASN A 183 18.70 8.59 6.55
N VAL A 184 18.04 7.65 7.22
CA VAL A 184 16.70 7.18 6.86
C VAL A 184 15.70 7.81 7.83
N GLU A 185 14.81 8.62 7.28
CA GLU A 185 13.68 9.16 8.03
C GLU A 185 12.53 8.16 8.00
N ILE A 186 12.02 7.82 9.19
CA ILE A 186 10.89 6.91 9.37
C ILE A 186 9.81 7.65 10.16
N TYR A 187 8.63 7.74 9.57
CA TYR A 187 7.46 8.38 10.18
C TYR A 187 6.66 7.33 10.95
N GLN A 188 6.51 7.53 12.26
CA GLN A 188 5.70 6.66 13.11
C GLN A 188 4.25 7.14 13.12
N LEU A 189 3.30 6.23 12.86
CA LEU A 189 1.88 6.55 12.92
C LEU A 189 1.01 5.34 13.32
N SER A 190 -0.23 5.63 13.70
CA SER A 190 -1.30 4.63 13.74
C SER A 190 -2.35 4.99 12.70
N ALA A 191 -2.35 4.27 11.58
CA ALA A 191 -3.35 4.47 10.53
C ALA A 191 -4.77 4.20 11.06
N LYS A 192 -4.91 3.27 12.01
CA LYS A 192 -6.18 2.96 12.67
C LYS A 192 -6.71 4.16 13.45
N GLN A 193 -5.88 4.77 14.30
CA GLN A 193 -6.30 5.94 15.07
C GLN A 193 -6.55 7.14 14.16
N ALA A 194 -5.72 7.34 13.13
CA ALA A 194 -5.89 8.43 12.16
C ALA A 194 -7.19 8.32 11.36
N LEU A 195 -7.63 7.11 11.02
CA LEU A 195 -8.91 6.87 10.34
C LEU A 195 -10.13 7.10 11.25
N GLN A 196 -9.94 7.03 12.58
CA GLN A 196 -11.00 7.18 13.58
C GLN A 196 -11.12 8.61 14.13
N ALA A 197 -10.20 9.50 13.75
CA ALA A 197 -10.11 10.89 14.23
C ALA A 197 -10.99 11.82 13.39
#